data_AF-A0AAV4IZM4-F1
#
_entry.id   AF-A0AAV4IZM4-F1
#
_cell.length_a   1.000
_cell.length_b   1.000
_cell.length_c   1.000
_cell.angle_alpha   90.00
_cell.angle_beta   90.00
_cell.angle_gamma   90.00
#
_symmetry.space_group_name_H-M   'P 1'
#
loop_
_entity.id
_entity.type
_entity.pdbx_description
1 polymer ?
#
loop_
_entity_poly.entity_id
_entity_poly.type
_entity_poly.pdbx_seq_one_letter_code
_entity_poly.pdbx_strand_id
1 'polypeptide(L)'
;MASSSTTERKLITHEEDFAKFGIEAGSRLKIKRPGYSHWAIYLGHGEVCHLTQDRSVKIPRLRAVSKASAGSLPVEVVIESFTEMTKGGKATVEVDNSADSKW
;
A
#
# COMPACT_ATOMS: atom_id res chain seq x y z
N MET A 1 9.96 -29.41 -5.65
CA MET A 1 8.86 -28.79 -6.40
C MET A 1 8.55 -27.47 -5.74
N ALA A 2 8.98 -26.34 -6.30
CA ALA A 2 8.62 -25.03 -5.77
C ALA A 2 7.18 -24.73 -6.19
N SER A 3 6.25 -24.76 -5.23
CA SER A 3 4.89 -24.30 -5.47
C SER A 3 4.97 -22.82 -5.84
N SER A 4 4.73 -22.52 -7.11
CA SER A 4 4.61 -21.13 -7.57
C SER A 4 3.28 -20.63 -7.00
N SER A 5 3.30 -20.02 -5.83
CA SER A 5 2.12 -19.36 -5.28
C SER A 5 1.79 -18.20 -6.21
N THR A 6 0.86 -18.42 -7.11
CA THR A 6 0.28 -17.36 -7.94
C THR A 6 -0.31 -16.34 -6.98
N THR A 7 0.41 -15.25 -6.70
CA THR A 7 -0.12 -14.18 -5.86
C THR A 7 -1.27 -13.53 -6.62
N GLU A 8 -2.49 -13.89 -6.23
CA GLU A 8 -3.68 -13.45 -6.93
C GLU A 8 -3.91 -11.97 -6.63
N ARG A 9 -4.01 -11.17 -7.70
CA ARG A 9 -4.30 -9.74 -7.57
C ARG A 9 -5.78 -9.58 -7.28
N LYS A 10 -6.10 -8.92 -6.17
CA LYS A 10 -7.47 -8.65 -5.75
C LYS A 10 -7.78 -7.17 -5.92
N LEU A 11 -8.98 -6.88 -6.41
CA LEU A 11 -9.49 -5.52 -6.47
C LEU A 11 -10.14 -5.22 -5.12
N ILE A 12 -9.58 -4.28 -4.37
CA ILE A 12 -10.13 -3.84 -3.07
C ILE A 12 -10.85 -2.52 -3.28
N THR A 13 -12.11 -2.49 -2.88
CA THR A 13 -13.02 -1.37 -3.07
C THR A 13 -13.69 -0.94 -1.78
N HIS A 14 -13.99 -1.91 -0.90
CA HIS A 14 -14.68 -1.70 0.36
C HIS A 14 -14.01 -2.50 1.48
N GLU A 15 -14.31 -2.16 2.74
CA GLU A 15 -13.75 -2.85 3.90
C GLU A 15 -14.12 -4.35 3.93
N GLU A 16 -15.31 -4.71 3.45
CA GLU A 16 -15.75 -6.11 3.31
C GLU A 16 -14.84 -6.97 2.40
N ASP A 17 -14.14 -6.34 1.44
CA ASP A 17 -13.19 -7.04 0.58
C ASP A 17 -11.99 -7.56 1.38
N PHE A 18 -11.63 -6.90 2.50
CA PHE A 18 -10.54 -7.36 3.36
C PHE A 18 -10.84 -8.73 3.95
N ALA A 19 -12.02 -8.88 4.56
CA ALA A 19 -12.47 -10.17 5.10
C ALA A 19 -12.60 -11.22 3.98
N LYS A 20 -13.18 -10.82 2.84
CA LYS A 20 -13.38 -11.70 1.67
C LYS A 20 -12.07 -12.26 1.11
N PHE A 21 -10.98 -11.50 1.17
CA PHE A 21 -9.68 -11.91 0.63
C PHE A 21 -8.68 -12.36 1.71
N GLY A 22 -9.14 -12.58 2.94
CA GLY A 22 -8.28 -13.05 4.04
C GLY A 22 -7.20 -12.03 4.42
N ILE A 23 -7.50 -10.74 4.28
CA ILE A 23 -6.62 -9.67 4.73
C ILE A 23 -6.88 -9.43 6.21
N GLU A 24 -5.95 -9.90 7.04
CA GLU A 24 -5.99 -9.77 8.49
C GLU A 24 -5.03 -8.69 8.99
N ALA A 25 -5.24 -8.19 10.21
CA ALA A 25 -4.32 -7.25 10.83
C ALA A 25 -2.89 -7.83 10.83
N GLY A 26 -1.91 -7.01 10.44
CA GLY A 26 -0.53 -7.41 10.18
C GLY A 26 -0.25 -7.77 8.71
N SER A 27 -1.27 -8.00 7.88
CA SER A 27 -1.07 -8.31 6.46
C SER A 27 -0.32 -7.19 5.75
N ARG A 28 0.74 -7.55 5.02
CA ARG A 28 1.50 -6.62 4.18
C ARG A 28 0.87 -6.53 2.81
N LEU A 29 0.44 -5.33 2.47
CA LEU A 29 -0.29 -5.00 1.26
C LEU A 29 0.64 -4.36 0.24
N LYS A 30 0.64 -4.91 -0.98
CA LYS A 30 1.28 -4.32 -2.15
C LYS A 30 0.23 -3.69 -3.03
N ILE A 31 0.20 -2.37 -3.03
CA ILE A 31 -0.76 -1.57 -3.80
C ILE A 31 -0.13 -1.20 -5.15
N LYS A 32 -0.75 -1.60 -6.25
CA LYS A 32 -0.27 -1.25 -7.59
C LYS A 32 -0.70 0.16 -7.98
N ARG A 33 0.28 1.02 -8.28
CA ARG A 33 0.06 2.35 -8.86
C ARG A 33 0.67 2.41 -10.27
N PRO A 34 0.24 3.34 -11.13
CA PRO A 34 0.89 3.55 -12.42
C PRO A 34 2.39 3.85 -12.22
N GLY A 35 3.25 2.95 -12.70
CA GLY A 35 4.72 3.12 -12.68
C GLY A 35 5.45 2.69 -11.40
N TYR A 36 4.76 2.31 -10.32
CA TYR A 36 5.42 1.78 -9.10
C TYR A 36 4.48 0.95 -8.23
N SER A 37 5.04 0.21 -7.26
CA SER A 37 4.25 -0.43 -6.19
C SER A 37 4.42 0.36 -4.91
N HIS A 38 3.30 0.63 -4.24
CA HIS A 38 3.27 1.21 -2.90
C HIS A 38 3.04 0.09 -1.88
N TRP A 39 3.46 0.30 -0.64
CA TRP A 39 3.38 -0.71 0.41
C TRP A 39 2.69 -0.16 1.64
N ALA A 40 1.90 -0.98 2.29
CA ALA A 40 1.24 -0.67 3.56
C ALA A 40 1.10 -1.92 4.42
N ILE A 41 0.95 -1.74 5.73
CA ILE A 41 0.55 -2.80 6.67
C ILE A 41 -0.91 -2.55 7.07
N TYR A 42 -1.76 -3.56 6.94
CA TYR A 42 -3.13 -3.47 7.42
C TYR A 42 -3.16 -3.57 8.95
N LEU A 43 -3.87 -2.65 9.60
CA LEU A 43 -3.96 -2.61 11.06
C LEU A 43 -5.28 -3.22 11.59
N GLY A 44 -6.24 -3.48 10.70
CA GLY A 44 -7.62 -3.80 11.06
C GLY A 44 -8.54 -2.59 10.86
N HIS A 45 -9.86 -2.83 10.88
CA HIS A 45 -10.90 -1.79 10.81
C HIS A 45 -10.74 -0.77 9.66
N GLY A 46 -10.29 -1.26 8.49
CA GLY A 46 -10.07 -0.40 7.32
C GLY A 46 -8.85 0.52 7.41
N GLU A 47 -8.04 0.45 8.46
CA GLU A 47 -6.86 1.30 8.66
C GLU A 47 -5.56 0.65 8.16
N VAL A 48 -4.65 1.47 7.66
CA VAL A 48 -3.33 1.05 7.19
C VAL A 48 -2.23 1.97 7.71
N CYS A 49 -1.06 1.38 7.97
CA CYS A 49 0.18 2.10 8.23
C CYS A 49 1.07 2.05 6.99
N HIS A 50 1.53 3.19 6.49
CA HIS A 50 2.47 3.22 5.37
C HIS A 50 3.42 4.42 5.43
N LEU A 51 4.51 4.32 4.66
CA LEU A 51 5.40 5.45 4.42
C LEU A 51 4.80 6.34 3.34
N THR A 52 4.89 7.65 3.52
CA THR A 52 4.56 8.64 2.49
C THR A 52 5.54 9.80 2.56
N GLN A 53 5.59 10.60 1.50
CA GLN A 53 6.25 11.90 1.55
C GLN A 53 5.57 12.76 2.61
N ASP A 54 6.38 13.53 3.34
CA ASP A 54 5.91 14.53 4.30
C ASP A 54 4.91 15.48 3.65
N ARG A 55 3.66 15.41 4.09
CA ARG A 55 2.54 16.21 3.57
C ARG A 55 2.71 17.71 3.84
N SER A 56 3.58 18.11 4.78
CA SER A 56 3.87 19.51 5.08
C SER A 56 4.79 20.18 4.04
N VAL A 57 5.53 19.38 3.25
CA VAL A 57 6.44 19.90 2.24
C VAL A 57 5.68 20.30 0.96
N LYS A 58 5.64 21.62 0.68
CA LYS A 58 5.05 22.16 -0.55
C LYS A 58 5.99 21.95 -1.75
N ILE A 59 5.87 20.82 -2.43
CA ILE A 59 6.61 20.56 -3.68
C ILE A 59 5.95 21.34 -4.84
N PRO A 60 6.69 22.14 -5.63
CA PRO A 60 6.15 22.82 -6.81
C PRO A 60 5.63 21.80 -7.85
N ARG A 61 4.35 21.95 -8.24
CA ARG A 61 3.50 20.89 -8.81
C ARG A 61 3.85 20.31 -10.19
N LEU A 62 4.88 20.74 -10.92
CA LEU A 62 4.90 20.46 -12.38
C LEU A 62 5.94 19.50 -12.98
N ARG A 63 6.92 18.96 -12.25
CA ARG A 63 7.91 18.03 -12.87
C ARG A 63 8.36 16.85 -11.99
N ALA A 64 7.69 16.63 -10.87
CA ALA A 64 8.37 16.05 -9.72
C ALA A 64 7.93 14.63 -9.33
N VAL A 65 6.89 13.98 -9.87
CA VAL A 65 6.55 12.64 -9.31
C VAL A 65 7.65 11.61 -9.59
N SER A 66 8.29 11.64 -10.76
CA SER A 66 9.41 10.74 -11.10
C SER A 66 10.79 11.20 -10.60
N LYS A 67 10.97 12.49 -10.27
CA LYS A 67 12.22 13.04 -9.70
C LYS A 67 12.19 13.20 -8.17
N ALA A 68 11.03 13.40 -7.56
CA ALA A 68 10.84 13.57 -6.12
C ALA A 68 11.03 12.25 -5.36
N SER A 69 10.72 11.11 -5.97
CA SER A 69 11.05 9.79 -5.42
C SER A 69 12.52 9.40 -5.62
N ALA A 70 13.30 10.19 -6.38
CA ALA A 70 14.74 10.01 -6.56
C ALA A 70 15.58 11.01 -5.73
N GLY A 71 14.95 11.95 -5.01
CA GLY A 71 15.59 12.90 -4.12
C GLY A 71 15.20 12.66 -2.66
N SER A 72 16.09 12.98 -1.73
CA SER A 72 15.94 12.86 -0.27
C SER A 72 14.88 13.82 0.27
N LEU A 73 13.62 13.58 -0.06
CA LEU A 73 12.51 14.25 0.60
C LEU A 73 12.27 13.59 1.97
N PRO A 74 11.93 14.38 3.00
CA PRO A 74 11.51 13.81 4.26
C PRO A 74 10.29 12.91 4.04
N VAL A 75 10.30 11.77 4.70
CA VAL A 75 9.22 10.79 4.70
C VAL A 75 8.63 10.71 6.09
N GLU A 76 7.35 10.41 6.16
CA GLU A 76 6.62 10.20 7.40
C GLU A 76 5.90 8.85 7.36
N VAL A 77 5.72 8.27 8.54
CA VAL A 77 4.86 7.11 8.75
C VAL A 77 3.46 7.65 9.04
N VAL A 78 2.50 7.26 8.22
CA VAL A 78 1.10 7.71 8.35
C VAL A 78 0.21 6.51 8.61
N ILE A 79 -0.69 6.67 9.57
CA ILE A 79 -1.84 5.81 9.78
C ILE A 79 -3.05 6.54 9.20
N GLU A 80 -3.75 5.91 8.26
CA GLU A 80 -4.98 6.45 7.68
C GLU A 80 -5.89 5.34 7.18
N SER A 81 -7.13 5.70 6.85
CA SER A 81 -8.07 4.80 6.18
C SER A 81 -7.48 4.34 4.83
N PHE A 82 -7.62 3.05 4.53
CA PHE A 82 -7.22 2.49 3.24
C PHE A 82 -7.91 3.21 2.06
N THR A 83 -9.17 3.61 2.23
CA THR A 83 -9.93 4.35 1.23
C THR A 83 -9.32 5.73 0.96
N GLU A 84 -8.85 6.43 2.00
CA GLU A 84 -8.17 7.72 1.86
C GLU A 84 -6.80 7.56 1.19
N MET A 85 -6.01 6.57 1.62
CA MET A 85 -4.71 6.25 0.99
C MET A 85 -4.86 5.98 -0.52
N THR A 86 -5.96 5.34 -0.91
CA THR A 86 -6.29 5.02 -2.31
C THR A 86 -7.06 6.15 -3.03
N LYS A 87 -7.27 7.30 -2.38
CA LYS A 87 -7.98 8.48 -2.92
C LYS A 87 -9.40 8.17 -3.38
N GLY A 88 -10.14 7.42 -2.58
CA GLY A 88 -11.58 7.22 -2.77
C GLY A 88 -11.96 6.15 -3.80
N GLY A 89 -11.04 5.27 -4.20
CA GLY A 89 -11.49 4.12 -5.00
C GLY A 89 -10.42 3.18 -5.55
N LYS A 90 -10.85 1.92 -5.67
CA LYS A 90 -10.32 0.83 -6.50
C LYS A 90 -8.79 0.78 -6.56
N ALA A 91 -8.20 0.02 -5.66
CA ALA A 91 -6.80 -0.37 -5.75
C ALA A 91 -6.68 -1.85 -6.10
N THR A 92 -5.78 -2.16 -7.03
CA THR A 92 -5.30 -3.52 -7.21
C THR A 92 -4.29 -3.80 -6.10
N VAL A 93 -4.67 -4.66 -5.17
CA VAL A 93 -3.88 -5.06 -4.02
C VAL A 93 -3.46 -6.52 -4.17
N GLU A 94 -2.24 -6.79 -3.72
CA GLU A 94 -1.67 -8.11 -3.59
C GLU A 94 -1.23 -8.24 -2.12
N VAL A 95 -1.67 -9.30 -1.43
CA VAL A 95 -1.19 -9.62 -0.08
C VAL A 95 0.14 -10.34 -0.23
N ASP A 96 1.19 -9.80 0.40
CA ASP A 96 2.53 -10.36 0.34
C ASP A 96 3.09 -10.47 1.76
N ASN A 97 2.72 -11.54 2.44
CA ASN A 97 3.26 -11.92 3.75
C ASN A 97 4.50 -12.84 3.63
N SER A 98 5.24 -12.77 2.52
CA SER A 98 6.44 -13.61 2.32
C SER A 98 7.51 -13.42 3.40
N ALA A 99 7.48 -12.27 4.09
CA ALA A 99 8.38 -12.02 5.21
C ALA A 99 8.13 -12.96 6.39
N ASP A 100 6.90 -13.43 6.61
CA ASP A 100 6.54 -14.26 7.78
C ASP A 100 7.33 -15.56 7.82
N SER A 101 7.73 -16.08 6.66
CA SER A 101 8.57 -17.28 6.53
C SER A 101 10.06 -17.07 6.90
N LYS A 102 10.46 -15.85 7.24
CA LYS A 102 11.86 -15.48 7.55
C LYS A 102 12.16 -15.42 9.05
N TRP A 103 11.17 -15.71 9.89
CA TRP A 103 11.25 -15.69 11.36
C TRP A 103 10.65 -16.99 11.89
#